data_AF-A0A554INM4-F1
#
_entry.id   AF-A0A554INM4-F1
#
_cell.length_a   1.000
_cell.length_b   1.000
_cell.length_c   1.000
_cell.angle_alpha   90.00
_cell.angle_beta   90.00
_cell.angle_gamma   90.00
#
_symmetry.space_group_name_H-M   'P 1'
#
loop_
_entity.id
_entity.type
_entity.pdbx_description
1 polymer ?
#
loop_
_entity_poly.entity_id
_entity_poly.type
_entity_poly.pdbx_seq_one_letter_code
_entity_poly.pdbx_strand_id
1 'polypeptide(L)'
;MKNSLHLTAIERKQFDALPEDVREGWEITDETLEAHERPEELKMRVLMLDQEEPAMKLFVEKLQSAGSIKNPSELAEHLGDVPPSTLYTIFFTIGTRAMSELIAAFLTVATSDDDLAGVAFLTAIRHELFLSNAEVSPA
;
A
#
# COMPACT_ATOMS: atom_id res chain seq x y z
N MET A 1 -4.02 7.59 -20.25
CA MET A 1 -4.36 7.88 -18.84
C MET A 1 -3.33 8.87 -18.34
N LYS A 2 -3.71 9.83 -17.51
CA LYS A 2 -2.73 10.69 -16.85
C LYS A 2 -2.10 9.92 -15.69
N ASN A 3 -0.81 10.08 -15.48
CA ASN A 3 -0.07 9.50 -14.38
C ASN A 3 -0.41 10.27 -13.10
N SER A 4 -1.28 9.71 -12.25
CA SER A 4 -1.78 10.38 -11.04
C SER A 4 -1.42 9.62 -9.77
N LEU A 5 -0.99 10.36 -8.74
CA LEU A 5 -0.71 9.86 -7.40
C LEU A 5 -1.75 10.40 -6.41
N HIS A 6 -2.34 9.53 -5.59
CA HIS A 6 -3.18 9.93 -4.47
C HIS A 6 -2.32 9.92 -3.20
N LEU A 7 -1.85 11.08 -2.73
CA LEU A 7 -0.85 11.16 -1.66
C LEU A 7 -1.42 11.76 -0.39
N THR A 8 -1.13 11.14 0.76
CA THR A 8 -1.37 11.78 2.06
C THR A 8 -0.41 12.94 2.25
N ALA A 9 -0.68 13.81 3.24
CA ALA A 9 0.23 14.92 3.56
C ALA A 9 1.66 14.46 3.94
N ILE A 10 1.82 13.25 4.47
CA ILE A 10 3.13 12.68 4.80
C ILE A 10 3.84 12.22 3.53
N GLU A 11 3.16 11.46 2.68
CA GLU A 11 3.71 10.98 1.41
C GLU A 11 4.03 12.13 0.46
N ARG A 12 3.21 13.18 0.45
CA ARG A 12 3.45 14.38 -0.34
C ARG A 12 4.81 14.98 -0.03
N LYS A 13 5.18 15.06 1.25
CA LYS A 13 6.50 15.56 1.67
C LYS A 13 7.64 14.69 1.16
N GLN A 14 7.43 13.38 1.04
CA GLN A 14 8.44 12.46 0.53
C GLN A 14 8.53 12.53 -0.99
N PHE A 15 7.39 12.59 -1.69
CA PHE A 15 7.36 12.87 -3.12
C PHE A 15 8.05 14.19 -3.44
N ASP A 16 7.76 15.28 -2.73
CA ASP A 16 8.38 16.59 -2.98
C ASP A 16 9.90 16.61 -2.71
N ALA A 17 10.44 15.63 -1.97
CA ALA A 17 11.87 15.47 -1.73
C ALA A 17 12.61 14.75 -2.88
N LEU A 18 11.88 14.17 -3.83
CA LEU A 18 12.47 13.50 -4.99
C LEU A 18 13.11 14.50 -5.97
N PRO A 19 14.12 14.06 -6.74
CA PRO A 19 14.69 14.84 -7.84
C PRO A 19 13.61 15.35 -8.81
N GLU A 20 13.80 16.56 -9.36
CA GLU A 20 12.81 17.21 -10.23
C GLU A 20 12.52 16.41 -11.52
N ASP A 21 13.55 15.81 -12.10
CA ASP A 21 13.46 14.93 -13.27
C ASP A 21 12.64 13.67 -13.04
N VAL A 22 12.57 13.19 -11.79
CA VAL A 22 11.71 12.07 -11.40
C VAL A 22 10.27 12.54 -11.16
N ARG A 23 10.06 13.75 -10.64
CA ARG A 23 8.71 14.26 -10.30
C ARG A 23 7.95 14.84 -11.48
N GLU A 24 8.66 15.28 -12.52
CA GLU A 24 8.05 15.96 -13.66
C GLU A 24 6.96 15.10 -14.33
N GLY A 25 5.84 15.72 -14.70
CA GLY A 25 4.75 15.03 -15.43
C GLY A 25 3.75 14.25 -14.57
N TRP A 26 3.98 14.12 -13.26
CA TRP A 26 3.05 13.47 -12.32
C TRP A 26 1.99 14.44 -11.78
N GLU A 27 0.72 14.04 -11.85
CA GLU A 27 -0.39 14.78 -11.24
C GLU A 27 -0.62 14.29 -9.80
N ILE A 28 -0.64 15.22 -8.84
CA ILE A 28 -0.84 14.86 -7.43
C ILE A 28 -2.24 15.25 -6.99
N THR A 29 -2.99 14.26 -6.50
CA THR A 29 -4.26 14.44 -5.81
C THR A 29 -4.05 14.22 -4.32
N ASP A 30 -4.53 15.13 -3.50
CA ASP A 30 -4.43 14.97 -2.04
C ASP A 30 -5.37 13.87 -1.57
N GLU A 31 -4.82 12.87 -0.89
CA GLU A 31 -5.57 11.82 -0.21
C GLU A 31 -5.97 12.33 1.18
N THR A 32 -7.26 12.57 1.36
CA THR A 32 -7.85 13.12 2.59
C THR A 32 -8.77 12.14 3.29
N LEU A 33 -8.98 10.95 2.72
CA LEU A 33 -9.79 9.90 3.33
C LEU A 33 -9.08 9.30 4.55
N GLU A 34 -9.86 8.84 5.52
CA GLU A 34 -9.36 8.30 6.78
C GLU A 34 -9.45 6.77 6.84
N ALA A 35 -8.50 6.16 7.54
CA ALA A 35 -8.49 4.74 7.77
C ALA A 35 -9.43 4.39 8.94
N HIS A 36 -10.52 3.67 8.64
CA HIS A 36 -11.50 3.24 9.64
C HIS A 36 -11.36 1.77 10.06
N GLU A 37 -10.44 1.02 9.44
CA GLU A 37 -10.23 -0.40 9.72
C GLU A 37 -9.79 -0.63 11.16
N ARG A 38 -10.45 -1.58 11.84
CA ARG A 38 -10.12 -1.97 13.20
C ARG A 38 -9.06 -3.08 13.21
N PRO A 39 -8.16 -3.11 14.20
CA PRO A 39 -7.13 -4.17 14.29
C PRO A 39 -7.72 -5.58 14.25
N GLU A 40 -8.89 -5.80 14.85
CA GLU A 40 -9.58 -7.09 14.85
C GLU A 40 -10.05 -7.51 13.45
N GLU A 41 -10.47 -6.56 12.62
CA GLU A 41 -10.89 -6.82 11.23
C GLU A 41 -9.71 -7.24 10.37
N LEU A 42 -8.58 -6.54 10.50
CA LEU A 42 -7.34 -6.90 9.81
C LEU A 42 -6.84 -8.29 10.24
N LYS A 43 -6.92 -8.60 11.54
CA LYS A 43 -6.59 -9.94 12.05
C LYS A 43 -7.49 -11.01 11.45
N MET A 44 -8.79 -10.73 11.32
CA MET A 44 -9.72 -11.67 10.69
C MET A 44 -9.42 -11.88 9.20
N ARG A 45 -9.06 -10.81 8.46
CA ARG A 45 -8.62 -10.94 7.05
C ARG A 45 -7.44 -11.89 6.91
N VAL A 46 -6.44 -11.78 7.79
CA VAL A 46 -5.28 -12.70 7.79
C VAL A 46 -5.69 -14.15 8.01
N LEU A 47 -6.64 -14.40 8.93
CA LEU A 47 -7.11 -15.76 9.21
C LEU A 47 -7.93 -16.38 8.07
N MET A 48 -8.48 -15.56 7.17
CA MET A 48 -9.26 -16.00 6.01
C MET A 48 -8.40 -16.24 4.76
N LEU A 49 -7.09 -15.98 4.83
CA LEU A 49 -6.19 -16.21 3.72
C LEU A 49 -5.99 -17.70 3.43
N ASP A 50 -5.97 -18.03 2.15
CA ASP A 50 -5.53 -19.33 1.68
C ASP A 50 -4.01 -19.44 1.79
N GLN A 51 -3.55 -20.21 2.78
CA GLN A 51 -2.12 -20.40 3.07
C GLN A 51 -1.51 -21.59 2.31
N GLU A 52 -2.28 -22.26 1.43
CA GLU A 52 -1.72 -23.28 0.55
C GLU A 52 -0.92 -22.66 -0.60
N GLU A 53 -1.21 -21.40 -0.94
CA GLU A 53 -0.45 -20.64 -1.93
C GLU A 53 0.91 -20.19 -1.33
N PRO A 54 2.06 -20.54 -1.95
CA PRO A 54 3.38 -20.28 -1.38
C PRO A 54 3.68 -18.81 -1.06
N ALA A 55 3.26 -17.87 -1.93
CA ALA A 55 3.51 -16.44 -1.69
C ALA A 55 2.67 -15.93 -0.51
N MET A 56 1.43 -16.41 -0.36
CA MET A 56 0.56 -16.08 0.75
C MET A 56 1.06 -16.69 2.07
N LYS A 57 1.57 -17.92 2.03
CA LYS A 57 2.20 -18.54 3.19
C LYS A 57 3.40 -17.73 3.69
N LEU A 58 4.31 -17.36 2.78
CA LEU A 58 5.47 -16.53 3.12
C LEU A 58 5.04 -15.18 3.70
N PHE A 59 4.03 -14.55 3.09
CA PHE A 59 3.46 -13.30 3.56
C PHE A 59 2.90 -13.41 4.98
N VAL A 60 2.09 -14.44 5.27
CA VAL A 60 1.52 -14.67 6.62
C VAL A 60 2.62 -14.97 7.64
N GLU A 61 3.62 -15.77 7.28
CA GLU A 61 4.77 -16.06 8.17
C GLU A 61 5.55 -14.78 8.53
N LYS A 62 5.75 -13.89 7.56
CA LYS A 62 6.40 -12.58 7.78
C LYS A 62 5.54 -11.65 8.65
N LEU A 63 4.23 -11.59 8.40
CA LEU A 63 3.30 -10.83 9.24
C LEU A 63 3.29 -11.31 10.69
N GLN A 64 3.29 -12.63 10.90
CA GLN A 64 3.21 -13.22 12.23
C GLN A 64 4.52 -13.13 13.01
N SER A 65 5.67 -13.33 12.33
CA SER A 65 7.00 -13.29 12.95
C SER A 65 7.46 -11.88 13.34
N ALA A 66 7.01 -10.84 12.62
CA ALA A 66 7.39 -9.45 12.90
C ALA A 66 6.64 -8.85 14.13
N GLY A 67 5.61 -9.51 14.65
CA GLY A 67 4.80 -9.04 15.78
C GLY A 67 4.01 -7.75 15.54
N SER A 68 4.06 -7.23 14.31
CA SER A 68 3.31 -6.16 13.67
C SER A 68 4.04 -5.88 12.35
N ILE A 69 3.40 -5.24 11.38
CA ILE A 69 4.09 -4.59 10.27
C ILE A 69 4.92 -3.45 10.89
N LYS A 70 6.12 -3.75 11.39
CA LYS A 70 7.04 -2.73 11.92
C LYS A 70 7.84 -2.08 10.82
N ASN A 71 7.91 -2.74 9.66
CA ASN A 71 8.65 -2.26 8.53
C ASN A 71 8.03 -2.78 7.23
N PRO A 72 6.98 -2.13 6.70
CA PRO A 72 6.40 -2.51 5.42
C PRO A 72 7.40 -2.45 4.26
N SER A 73 8.53 -1.74 4.41
CA SER A 73 9.61 -1.80 3.41
C SER A 73 10.25 -3.19 3.27
N GLU A 74 10.21 -4.05 4.29
CA GLU A 74 10.68 -5.45 4.19
C GLU A 74 9.74 -6.32 3.35
N LEU A 75 8.48 -5.91 3.15
CA LEU A 75 7.57 -6.57 2.23
C LEU A 75 7.92 -6.24 0.77
N ALA A 76 8.39 -5.03 0.50
CA ALA A 76 8.68 -4.54 -0.85
C ALA A 76 9.63 -5.48 -1.64
N GLU A 77 10.68 -5.98 -0.99
CA GLU A 77 11.68 -6.88 -1.59
C GLU A 77 11.09 -8.21 -2.07
N HIS A 78 9.90 -8.59 -1.57
CA HIS A 78 9.28 -9.88 -1.83
C HIS A 78 8.05 -9.78 -2.73
N LEU A 79 7.59 -8.59 -3.10
CA LEU A 79 6.38 -8.42 -3.93
C LEU A 79 6.62 -8.71 -5.42
N GLY A 80 7.87 -8.68 -5.89
CA GLY A 80 8.20 -8.83 -7.33
C GLY A 80 7.84 -10.19 -7.93
N ASP A 81 7.87 -11.25 -7.11
CA ASP A 81 7.56 -12.63 -7.54
C ASP A 81 6.09 -13.02 -7.28
N VAL A 82 5.30 -12.11 -6.72
CA VAL A 82 3.91 -12.39 -6.33
C VAL A 82 2.99 -12.17 -7.53
N PRO A 83 2.14 -13.15 -7.88
CA PRO A 83 1.16 -12.96 -8.95
C PRO A 83 0.27 -11.73 -8.69
N PRO A 84 -0.13 -10.96 -9.73
CA PRO A 84 -0.93 -9.76 -9.55
C PRO A 84 -2.22 -9.98 -8.75
N SER A 85 -2.91 -11.11 -8.93
CA SER A 85 -4.10 -11.48 -8.16
C SER A 85 -3.83 -11.61 -6.66
N THR A 86 -2.66 -12.15 -6.30
CA THR A 86 -2.23 -12.32 -4.91
C THR A 86 -1.80 -11.00 -4.29
N LEU A 87 -1.23 -10.07 -5.07
CA LEU A 87 -0.88 -8.72 -4.62
C LEU A 87 -2.11 -7.96 -4.09
N TYR A 88 -3.23 -8.00 -4.82
CA TYR A 88 -4.47 -7.39 -4.35
C TYR A 88 -4.94 -7.97 -3.01
N THR A 89 -4.87 -9.29 -2.86
CA THR A 89 -5.20 -9.96 -1.61
C THR A 89 -4.28 -9.54 -0.46
N ILE A 90 -2.98 -9.42 -0.71
CA ILE A 90 -2.01 -8.91 0.26
C ILE A 90 -2.37 -7.49 0.69
N PHE A 91 -2.59 -6.58 -0.26
CA PHE A 91 -2.90 -5.18 0.01
C PHE A 91 -4.22 -5.00 0.78
N PHE A 92 -5.26 -5.75 0.39
CA PHE A 92 -6.51 -5.80 1.14
C PHE A 92 -6.30 -6.31 2.58
N THR A 93 -5.43 -7.30 2.76
CA THR A 93 -5.19 -7.91 4.08
C THR A 93 -4.47 -6.97 5.03
N ILE A 94 -3.45 -6.24 4.55
CA ILE A 94 -2.69 -5.31 5.40
C ILE A 94 -3.47 -4.02 5.72
N GLY A 95 -4.43 -3.65 4.88
CA GLY A 95 -5.27 -2.47 5.06
C GLY A 95 -4.57 -1.15 4.71
N THR A 96 -5.35 -0.06 4.74
CA THR A 96 -4.94 1.25 4.20
C THR A 96 -3.83 1.91 5.02
N ARG A 97 -3.78 1.68 6.34
CA ARG A 97 -2.69 2.23 7.19
C ARG A 97 -1.33 1.66 6.81
N ALA A 98 -1.23 0.34 6.70
CA ALA A 98 0.00 -0.32 6.31
C ALA A 98 0.38 0.00 4.85
N MET A 99 -0.61 0.15 3.96
CA MET A 99 -0.36 0.64 2.62
C MET A 99 0.23 2.05 2.59
N SER A 100 -0.23 2.98 3.44
CA SER A 100 0.35 4.32 3.52
C SER A 100 1.82 4.28 3.96
N GLU A 101 2.17 3.43 4.91
CA GLU A 101 3.57 3.23 5.32
C GLU A 101 4.43 2.62 4.19
N LEU A 102 3.87 1.68 3.43
CA LEU A 102 4.52 1.07 2.26
C LEU A 102 4.75 2.11 1.14
N ILE A 103 3.74 2.91 0.82
CA ILE A 103 3.80 3.98 -0.19
C ILE A 103 4.86 5.00 0.19
N ALA A 104 4.89 5.43 1.45
CA ALA A 104 5.93 6.32 1.96
C ALA A 104 7.32 5.69 1.78
N ALA A 105 7.52 4.44 2.20
CA ALA A 105 8.80 3.76 2.02
C ALA A 105 9.26 3.74 0.55
N PHE A 106 8.38 3.40 -0.40
CA PHE A 106 8.72 3.42 -1.82
C PHE A 106 9.05 4.82 -2.34
N LEU A 107 8.32 5.85 -1.90
CA LEU A 107 8.62 7.23 -2.26
C LEU A 107 10.01 7.67 -1.78
N THR A 108 10.55 7.12 -0.68
CA THR A 108 11.92 7.47 -0.25
C THR A 108 13.04 6.89 -1.10
N VAL A 109 12.76 5.81 -1.84
CA VAL A 109 13.76 5.08 -2.64
C VAL A 109 13.49 5.16 -4.14
N ALA A 110 12.43 5.84 -4.56
CA ALA A 110 12.09 6.02 -5.97
C ALA A 110 13.17 6.83 -6.68
N THR A 111 13.65 6.31 -7.80
CA THR A 111 14.72 6.92 -8.61
C THR A 111 14.35 7.06 -10.08
N SER A 112 13.18 6.56 -10.48
CA SER A 112 12.73 6.51 -11.87
C SER A 112 11.23 6.66 -12.01
N ASP A 113 10.77 6.95 -13.23
CA ASP A 113 9.35 6.95 -13.59
C ASP A 113 8.69 5.59 -13.37
N ASP A 114 9.42 4.49 -13.59
CA ASP A 114 8.91 3.14 -13.36
C ASP A 114 8.64 2.89 -11.87
N ASP A 115 9.50 3.42 -10.98
CA ASP A 115 9.24 3.36 -9.53
C ASP A 115 7.98 4.13 -9.16
N LEU A 116 7.81 5.34 -9.73
CA LEU A 116 6.61 6.15 -9.49
C LEU A 116 5.35 5.54 -10.12
N ALA A 117 5.46 4.78 -11.21
CA ALA A 117 4.35 4.00 -11.75
C ALA A 117 3.92 2.89 -10.77
N GLY A 118 4.87 2.25 -10.10
CA GLY A 118 4.60 1.34 -8.98
C GLY A 118 3.88 2.05 -7.83
N VAL A 119 4.36 3.22 -7.42
CA VAL A 119 3.71 4.03 -6.38
C VAL A 119 2.30 4.46 -6.80
N ALA A 120 2.09 4.83 -8.06
CA ALA A 120 0.78 5.20 -8.58
C ALA A 120 -0.23 4.06 -8.48
N PHE A 121 0.19 2.86 -8.85
CA PHE A 121 -0.62 1.67 -8.67
C PHE A 121 -1.01 1.44 -7.20
N LEU A 122 -0.05 1.55 -6.28
CA LEU A 122 -0.30 1.39 -4.84
C LEU A 122 -1.26 2.45 -4.28
N THR A 123 -1.05 3.72 -4.65
CA THR A 123 -1.90 4.83 -4.18
C THR A 123 -3.33 4.70 -4.72
N ALA A 124 -3.51 4.23 -5.96
CA ALA A 124 -4.82 3.95 -6.53
C ALA A 124 -5.54 2.81 -5.78
N ILE A 125 -4.85 1.70 -5.50
CA ILE A 125 -5.45 0.60 -4.72
C ILE A 125 -5.85 1.07 -3.33
N ARG A 126 -4.98 1.82 -2.66
CA ARG A 126 -5.29 2.34 -1.32
C ARG A 126 -6.50 3.27 -1.37
N HIS A 127 -6.60 4.14 -2.38
CA HIS A 127 -7.74 5.02 -2.56
C HIS A 127 -9.05 4.22 -2.66
N GLU A 128 -9.08 3.19 -3.51
CA GLU A 128 -10.23 2.30 -3.63
C GLU A 128 -10.56 1.59 -2.30
N LEU A 129 -9.54 1.17 -1.54
CA LEU A 129 -9.76 0.59 -0.22
C LEU A 129 -10.36 1.59 0.76
N PHE A 130 -9.90 2.85 0.77
CA PHE A 130 -10.53 3.90 1.59
C PHE A 130 -12.01 4.08 1.25
N LEU A 131 -12.34 4.16 -0.04
CA LEU A 131 -13.72 4.29 -0.50
C LEU A 131 -14.57 3.10 -0.07
N SER A 132 -14.06 1.88 -0.22
CA SER A 132 -14.77 0.66 0.20
C SER A 132 -14.99 0.55 1.72
N ASN A 133 -14.06 1.10 2.51
CA ASN A 133 -14.13 1.09 3.97
C ASN A 133 -15.00 2.24 4.52
N ALA A 134 -15.16 3.33 3.76
CA ALA A 134 -15.94 4.51 4.16
C ALA A 134 -17.46 4.29 4.09
N GLU A 135 -17.95 3.27 3.36
CA GLU A 135 -19.38 2.97 3.23
C GLU A 135 -20.04 2.35 4.48
N VAL A 136 -19.27 2.06 5.55
CA VAL A 136 -19.83 1.54 6.81
C VAL A 136 -19.69 2.56 7.94
N SER A 137 -20.43 3.65 7.85
CA SER A 137 -20.89 4.40 9.02
C SER A 137 -22.42 4.38 9.07
N PRO A 138 -23.05 3.44 9.80
CA PRO A 138 -24.40 3.68 10.28
C PRO A 138 -24.33 4.73 11.41
N ALA A 139 -25.27 5.68 11.32
CA ALA A 139 -25.54 6.71 12.31
C ALA A 139 -25.85 6.17 13.72
#